data_AF-A0A554WNW0-F1
#
_entry.id   AF-A0A554WNW0-F1
#
_cell.length_a   1.000
_cell.length_b   1.000
_cell.length_c   1.000
_cell.angle_alpha   90.00
_cell.angle_beta   90.00
_cell.angle_gamma   90.00
#
_symmetry.space_group_name_H-M   'P 1'
#
loop_
_entity.id
_entity.type
_entity.pdbx_description
1 polymer ?
#
loop_
_entity_poly.entity_id
_entity_poly.type
_entity_poly.pdbx_seq_one_letter_code
_entity_poly.pdbx_strand_id
1 'polypeptide(L)'
;MVAEMLKCSPVPPLAGGPARARGFTLIELMIVVAIIGILAAIAYPSYTRYVREARRADAVAAITRVQLAQERYRANNPTYADDLDKLSLPSISTDGYYDISLPSASATGYVVTATAKSGTSQAADTGCLSMSVTVNGAAATYEPPACWKR
;
A
#
# COMPACT_ATOMS: atom_id res chain seq x y z
N MET A 1 47.56 62.41 -45.26
CA MET A 1 48.20 61.97 -44.01
C MET A 1 47.30 60.94 -43.37
N VAL A 2 47.67 59.68 -43.57
CA VAL A 2 47.46 58.51 -42.71
C VAL A 2 46.14 58.40 -41.94
N ALA A 3 45.26 57.52 -42.44
CA ALA A 3 44.31 56.76 -41.63
C ALA A 3 44.14 55.38 -42.29
N GLU A 4 45.23 54.62 -42.20
CA GLU A 4 45.36 53.23 -42.60
C GLU A 4 44.52 52.29 -41.72
N MET A 5 44.10 51.20 -42.38
CA MET A 5 44.07 49.84 -41.82
C MET A 5 43.36 49.59 -40.49
N LEU A 6 42.03 49.42 -40.55
CA LEU A 6 41.30 48.45 -39.71
C LEU A 6 39.99 48.06 -40.42
N LYS A 7 40.10 47.59 -41.67
CA LYS A 7 38.99 46.82 -42.25
C LYS A 7 39.04 45.45 -41.57
N CYS A 8 38.11 45.24 -40.64
CA CYS A 8 37.84 43.93 -40.06
C CYS A 8 37.36 43.02 -41.20
N SER A 9 38.25 42.17 -41.73
CA SER A 9 37.88 41.16 -42.71
C SER A 9 36.95 40.15 -42.04
N PRO A 10 35.77 39.83 -42.62
CA PRO A 10 34.89 38.84 -42.02
C PRO A 10 35.58 37.48 -41.99
N VAL A 11 35.75 36.92 -40.80
CA VAL A 11 36.15 35.52 -40.62
C VAL A 11 35.03 34.65 -41.18
N PRO A 12 35.30 33.75 -42.15
CA PRO A 12 34.28 32.86 -42.68
C PRO A 12 33.76 31.97 -41.54
N PRO A 13 32.44 31.75 -41.43
CA PRO A 13 31.91 30.82 -40.46
C PRO A 13 32.51 29.44 -40.74
N LEU A 14 33.21 28.87 -39.76
CA LEU A 14 33.60 27.47 -39.81
C LEU A 14 32.30 26.69 -39.90
N ALA A 15 32.03 26.12 -41.07
CA ALA A 15 30.90 25.26 -41.32
C ALA A 15 30.97 24.09 -40.34
N GLY A 16 30.29 24.23 -39.20
CA GLY A 16 30.03 23.15 -38.26
C GLY A 16 29.28 22.09 -39.03
N GLY A 17 30.00 21.04 -39.43
CA GLY A 17 29.40 19.89 -40.10
C GLY A 17 28.22 19.39 -39.26
N PRO A 18 27.12 18.96 -39.90
CA PRO A 18 25.92 18.56 -39.19
C PRO A 18 26.29 17.53 -38.13
N ALA A 19 26.00 17.84 -36.86
CA ALA A 19 26.11 16.88 -35.79
C ALA A 19 25.24 15.68 -36.18
N ARG A 20 25.86 14.54 -36.51
CA ARG A 20 25.12 13.32 -36.83
C ARG A 20 24.22 13.01 -35.65
N ALA A 21 22.91 13.09 -35.86
CA ALA A 21 21.95 12.54 -34.92
C ALA A 21 22.27 11.05 -34.76
N ARG A 22 22.78 10.68 -33.58
CA ARG A 22 22.97 9.28 -33.22
C ARG A 22 21.58 8.70 -32.94
N GLY A 23 21.08 7.89 -33.86
CA GLY A 23 19.84 7.14 -33.68
C GLY A 23 20.07 5.92 -32.77
N PHE A 24 19.07 5.58 -31.96
CA PHE A 24 19.03 4.33 -31.18
C PHE A 24 18.90 3.15 -32.15
N THR A 25 19.66 2.07 -31.95
CA THR A 25 19.52 0.89 -32.81
C THR A 25 18.33 0.04 -32.37
N LEU A 26 17.65 -0.63 -33.30
CA LEU A 26 16.54 -1.55 -32.96
C LEU A 26 17.01 -2.69 -32.05
N ILE A 27 18.25 -3.17 -32.24
CA ILE A 27 18.81 -4.23 -31.40
C ILE A 27 19.09 -3.76 -29.97
N GLU A 28 19.54 -2.52 -29.79
CA GLU A 28 19.74 -1.92 -28.47
C GLU A 28 18.41 -1.79 -27.71
N LEU A 29 17.34 -1.42 -28.41
CA LEU A 29 15.99 -1.42 -27.84
C LEU A 29 15.54 -2.84 -27.45
N MET A 30 15.79 -3.86 -28.29
CA MET A 30 15.41 -5.24 -27.97
C MET A 30 16.10 -5.76 -26.70
N ILE A 31 17.39 -5.47 -26.53
CA ILE A 31 18.13 -5.88 -25.33
C ILE A 31 17.59 -5.15 -24.09
N VAL A 32 17.30 -3.85 -24.20
CA VAL A 32 16.72 -3.07 -23.09
C VAL A 32 15.37 -3.63 -22.65
N VAL A 33 14.46 -3.91 -23.59
CA VAL A 33 13.15 -4.48 -23.26
C VAL A 33 13.29 -5.89 -22.68
N ALA A 34 14.23 -6.70 -23.16
CA ALA A 34 14.51 -8.01 -22.61
C ALA A 34 14.96 -7.93 -21.13
N ILE A 35 15.87 -7.01 -20.80
CA ILE A 35 16.34 -6.80 -19.43
C ILE A 35 15.19 -6.32 -18.52
N ILE A 36 14.41 -5.33 -18.98
CA ILE A 36 13.27 -4.81 -18.21
C ILE A 36 12.22 -5.90 -17.97
N GLY A 37 11.96 -6.76 -18.97
CA GLY A 37 11.03 -7.87 -18.83
C GLY A 37 11.43 -8.86 -17.73
N ILE A 38 12.73 -9.20 -17.66
CA ILE A 38 13.26 -10.08 -16.60
C ILE A 38 13.12 -9.43 -15.22
N LEU A 39 13.47 -8.14 -15.09
CA LEU A 39 13.36 -7.42 -13.82
C LEU A 39 11.89 -7.31 -13.37
N ALA A 40 10.98 -6.99 -14.28
CA ALA A 40 9.56 -6.85 -13.98
C ALA A 40 8.94 -8.16 -13.48
N ALA A 41 9.33 -9.30 -14.05
CA ALA A 41 8.81 -10.61 -13.65
C ALA A 41 9.12 -10.97 -12.18
N ILE A 42 10.26 -10.53 -11.66
CA ILE A 42 10.66 -10.77 -10.25
C ILE A 42 10.12 -9.66 -9.34
N ALA A 43 10.19 -8.41 -9.78
CA ALA A 43 9.83 -7.25 -8.97
C ALA A 43 8.32 -7.16 -8.70
N TYR A 44 7.49 -7.45 -9.71
CA TYR A 44 6.04 -7.30 -9.61
C TYR A 44 5.37 -8.15 -8.50
N PRO A 45 5.59 -9.48 -8.42
CA PRO A 45 5.01 -10.29 -7.34
C PRO A 45 5.55 -9.88 -5.95
N SER A 46 6.81 -9.46 -5.86
CA SER A 46 7.39 -8.99 -4.59
C SER A 46 6.73 -7.69 -4.12
N TYR A 47 6.59 -6.71 -5.02
CA TYR A 47 5.97 -5.42 -4.71
C TYR A 47 4.51 -5.57 -4.29
N THR A 48 3.73 -6.39 -4.99
CA THR A 48 2.32 -6.63 -4.64
C THR A 48 2.15 -7.28 -3.28
N ARG A 49 3.06 -8.19 -2.88
CA ARG A 49 3.09 -8.76 -1.53
C ARG A 49 3.39 -7.70 -0.47
N TYR A 50 4.40 -6.86 -0.70
CA TYR A 50 4.75 -5.77 0.22
C TYR A 50 3.59 -4.81 0.44
N VAL A 51 2.89 -4.41 -0.62
CA VAL A 51 1.71 -3.53 -0.51
C VAL A 51 0.57 -4.20 0.28
N ARG A 52 0.33 -5.50 0.09
CA ARG A 52 -0.68 -6.25 0.85
C ARG A 52 -0.33 -6.33 2.33
N GLU A 53 0.93 -6.55 2.67
CA GLU A 53 1.42 -6.59 4.04
C GLU A 53 1.26 -5.23 4.74
N ALA A 54 1.59 -4.13 4.05
CA ALA A 54 1.32 -2.79 4.56
C ALA A 54 -0.17 -2.56 4.83
N ARG A 55 -1.07 -3.05 3.97
CA ARG A 55 -2.52 -2.94 4.18
C ARG A 55 -3.03 -3.85 5.31
N ARG A 56 -2.41 -5.00 5.56
CA ARG A 56 -2.71 -5.79 6.76
C ARG A 56 -2.40 -5.01 8.03
N ALA A 57 -1.39 -4.14 8.03
CA ALA A 57 -1.14 -3.26 9.15
C ALA A 57 -2.30 -2.27 9.40
N ASP A 58 -3.00 -1.79 8.37
CA ASP A 58 -4.23 -1.00 8.52
C ASP A 58 -5.38 -1.84 9.12
N ALA A 59 -5.52 -3.12 8.72
CA ALA A 59 -6.49 -4.03 9.36
C ALA A 59 -6.19 -4.22 10.85
N VAL A 60 -4.93 -4.47 11.20
CA VAL A 60 -4.48 -4.59 12.60
C VAL A 60 -4.77 -3.31 13.37
N ALA A 61 -4.45 -2.15 12.79
CA ALA A 61 -4.74 -0.85 13.42
C ALA A 61 -6.25 -0.62 13.63
N ALA A 62 -7.08 -0.98 12.65
CA ALA A 62 -8.53 -0.89 12.77
C ALA A 62 -9.06 -1.80 13.89
N ILE A 63 -8.60 -3.05 13.96
CA ILE A 63 -8.96 -3.97 15.04
C ILE A 63 -8.50 -3.43 16.41
N THR A 64 -7.26 -2.93 16.53
CA THR A 64 -6.77 -2.35 17.80
C THR A 64 -7.62 -1.15 18.25
N ARG A 65 -8.12 -0.32 17.31
CA ARG A 65 -9.05 0.77 17.65
C ARG A 65 -10.37 0.22 18.21
N VAL A 66 -10.90 -0.85 17.63
CA VAL A 66 -12.10 -1.52 18.15
C VAL A 66 -11.84 -2.06 19.55
N GLN A 67 -10.71 -2.74 19.79
CA GLN A 67 -10.38 -3.25 21.12
C GLN A 67 -10.30 -2.14 22.18
N LEU A 68 -9.63 -1.03 21.85
CA LEU A 68 -9.57 0.12 22.75
C LEU A 68 -10.95 0.74 23.01
N ALA A 69 -11.81 0.81 21.99
CA ALA A 69 -13.16 1.33 22.14
C ALA A 69 -14.06 0.39 22.96
N GLN A 70 -13.94 -0.92 22.77
CA GLN A 70 -14.62 -1.93 23.60
C GLN A 70 -14.25 -1.77 25.07
N GLU A 71 -12.99 -1.51 25.37
CA GLU A 71 -12.52 -1.45 26.75
C GLU A 71 -13.01 -0.17 27.43
N ARG A 72 -13.11 0.93 26.68
CA ARG A 72 -13.77 2.17 27.11
C ARG A 72 -15.28 1.97 27.31
N TYR A 73 -15.95 1.27 26.40
CA TYR A 73 -17.38 0.99 26.49
C TYR A 73 -17.69 0.12 27.71
N ARG A 74 -16.85 -0.89 27.97
CA ARG A 74 -16.99 -1.83 29.08
C ARG A 74 -16.82 -1.18 30.46
N ALA A 75 -16.11 -0.05 30.54
CA ALA A 75 -15.98 0.71 31.79
C ALA A 75 -17.33 1.25 32.29
N ASN A 76 -18.28 1.50 31.38
CA ASN A 76 -19.60 2.07 31.70
C ASN A 76 -20.76 1.09 31.50
N ASN A 77 -20.52 -0.07 30.88
CA ASN A 77 -21.55 -1.02 30.49
C ASN A 77 -21.23 -2.43 31.00
N PRO A 78 -22.23 -3.23 31.44
CA PRO A 78 -22.04 -4.58 31.95
C PRO A 78 -21.71 -5.62 30.86
N THR A 79 -21.73 -5.24 29.58
CA THR A 79 -21.37 -6.09 28.44
C THR A 79 -20.48 -5.35 27.46
N TYR A 80 -19.77 -6.09 26.60
CA TYR A 80 -19.13 -5.50 25.43
C TYR A 80 -20.20 -5.02 24.43
N ALA A 81 -19.82 -4.09 23.56
CA ALA A 81 -20.68 -3.62 22.49
C ALA A 81 -20.77 -4.69 21.40
N ASP A 82 -21.98 -4.95 20.93
CA ASP A 82 -22.33 -5.85 19.83
C ASP A 82 -22.38 -5.13 18.46
N ASP A 83 -22.19 -3.81 18.45
CA ASP A 83 -22.30 -2.97 17.27
C ASP A 83 -21.26 -1.85 17.25
N LEU A 84 -20.79 -1.47 16.06
CA LEU A 84 -19.74 -0.46 15.88
C LEU A 84 -20.24 0.98 16.13
N ASP A 85 -21.53 1.24 15.95
CA ASP A 85 -22.12 2.56 16.21
C ASP A 85 -22.10 2.87 17.72
N LYS A 86 -22.29 1.85 18.56
CA LYS A 86 -22.14 1.96 20.04
C LYS A 86 -20.71 2.32 20.45
N LEU A 87 -19.74 1.99 19.61
CA LEU A 87 -18.33 2.34 19.78
C LEU A 87 -17.94 3.65 19.07
N SER A 88 -18.87 4.26 18.31
CA SER A 88 -18.62 5.42 17.46
C SER A 88 -17.47 5.19 16.47
N LEU A 89 -17.40 3.98 15.90
CA LEU A 89 -16.38 3.59 14.94
C LEU A 89 -16.98 3.30 13.57
N PRO A 90 -16.28 3.62 12.46
CA PRO A 90 -16.72 3.23 11.13
C PRO A 90 -16.58 1.73 10.91
N SER A 91 -17.41 1.17 10.02
CA SER A 91 -17.33 -0.22 9.55
C SER A 91 -16.29 -0.45 8.45
N ILE A 92 -15.36 0.49 8.27
CA ILE A 92 -14.29 0.41 7.27
C ILE A 92 -12.96 0.87 7.88
N SER A 93 -11.87 0.23 7.47
CA SER A 93 -10.52 0.62 7.87
C SER A 93 -10.12 1.99 7.31
N THR A 94 -9.04 2.57 7.86
CA THR A 94 -8.61 3.93 7.52
C THR A 94 -8.33 4.10 6.04
N ASP A 95 -7.64 3.11 5.45
CA ASP A 95 -7.22 3.14 4.07
C ASP A 95 -8.27 2.55 3.12
N GLY A 96 -9.41 2.10 3.66
CA GLY A 96 -10.55 1.62 2.87
C GLY A 96 -10.42 0.21 2.30
N TYR A 97 -9.44 -0.58 2.76
CA TYR A 97 -9.16 -1.93 2.24
C TYR A 97 -9.81 -3.07 3.03
N TYR A 98 -10.35 -2.79 4.21
CA TYR A 98 -11.00 -3.77 5.06
C TYR A 98 -12.34 -3.27 5.57
N ASP A 99 -13.36 -4.13 5.51
CA ASP A 99 -14.64 -3.94 6.18
C ASP A 99 -14.55 -4.54 7.60
N ILE A 100 -14.96 -3.77 8.61
CA ILE A 100 -14.87 -4.11 10.03
C ILE A 100 -16.25 -4.52 10.53
N SER A 101 -16.30 -5.58 11.32
CA SER A 101 -17.55 -6.09 11.91
C SER A 101 -17.32 -6.66 13.31
N LEU A 102 -18.40 -6.75 14.09
CA LEU A 102 -18.47 -7.41 15.40
C LEU A 102 -19.43 -8.60 15.32
N PRO A 103 -18.99 -9.78 14.86
CA PRO A 103 -19.90 -10.92 14.67
C PRO A 103 -20.55 -11.44 15.95
N SER A 104 -19.90 -11.25 17.10
CA SER A 104 -20.48 -11.57 18.39
C SER A 104 -19.88 -10.73 19.51
N ALA A 105 -20.69 -10.44 20.53
CA ALA A 105 -20.29 -9.81 21.77
C ALA A 105 -21.13 -10.35 22.93
N SER A 106 -20.54 -10.38 24.12
CA SER A 106 -21.17 -10.86 25.36
C SER A 106 -20.66 -10.09 26.57
N ALA A 107 -21.05 -10.52 27.78
CA ALA A 107 -20.51 -9.96 29.01
C ALA A 107 -19.02 -10.24 29.21
N THR A 108 -18.52 -11.36 28.66
CA THR A 108 -17.18 -11.89 28.93
C THR A 108 -16.26 -11.82 27.73
N GLY A 109 -16.76 -11.53 26.53
CA GLY A 109 -15.92 -11.53 25.33
C GLY A 109 -16.60 -10.93 24.11
N TYR A 110 -15.83 -10.81 23.03
CA TYR A 110 -16.31 -10.37 21.73
C TYR A 110 -15.41 -10.91 20.61
N VAL A 111 -15.94 -10.90 19.40
CA VAL A 111 -15.19 -11.17 18.18
C VAL A 111 -15.23 -9.89 17.34
N VAL A 112 -14.06 -9.45 16.88
CA VAL A 112 -13.93 -8.41 15.86
C VAL A 112 -13.26 -9.00 14.64
N THR A 113 -13.78 -8.67 13.46
CA THR A 113 -13.29 -9.18 12.18
C THR A 113 -13.05 -8.03 11.21
N ALA A 114 -11.85 -8.00 10.62
CA ALA A 114 -11.51 -7.18 9.47
C ALA A 114 -11.45 -8.06 8.21
N THR A 115 -12.38 -7.86 7.29
CA THR A 115 -12.47 -8.62 6.03
C THR A 115 -12.00 -7.77 4.87
N ALA A 116 -11.10 -8.28 4.04
CA ALA A 116 -10.61 -7.61 2.85
C ALA A 116 -11.79 -7.19 1.95
N LYS A 117 -11.87 -5.89 1.67
CA LYS A 117 -12.98 -5.29 0.95
C LYS A 117 -13.03 -5.79 -0.48
N SER A 118 -14.21 -6.28 -0.88
CA SER A 118 -14.46 -6.74 -2.25
C SER A 118 -14.24 -5.61 -3.27
N GLY A 119 -13.78 -5.98 -4.48
CA GLY A 119 -13.45 -5.00 -5.52
C GLY A 119 -12.13 -4.25 -5.33
N THR A 120 -11.44 -4.43 -4.20
CA THR A 120 -10.08 -3.89 -4.00
C THR A 120 -9.01 -4.92 -4.33
N SER A 121 -7.76 -4.47 -4.54
CA SER A 121 -6.63 -5.38 -4.73
C SER A 121 -6.27 -6.19 -3.47
N GLN A 122 -6.85 -5.86 -2.30
CA GLN A 122 -6.69 -6.65 -1.09
C GLN A 122 -7.49 -7.95 -1.12
N ALA A 123 -8.58 -8.02 -1.90
CA ALA A 123 -9.36 -9.25 -2.09
C ALA A 123 -8.57 -10.37 -2.79
N ALA A 124 -7.39 -10.08 -3.34
CA ALA A 124 -6.47 -11.07 -3.91
C ALA A 124 -5.51 -11.67 -2.86
N ASP A 125 -5.60 -11.25 -1.60
CA ASP A 125 -4.78 -11.77 -0.50
C ASP A 125 -5.40 -13.02 0.14
N THR A 126 -5.48 -14.11 -0.65
CA THR A 126 -6.24 -15.33 -0.32
C THR A 126 -5.90 -15.98 1.03
N GLY A 127 -4.67 -15.80 1.53
CA GLY A 127 -4.24 -16.33 2.83
C GLY A 127 -4.67 -15.48 4.04
N CYS A 128 -5.08 -14.23 3.82
CA CYS A 128 -5.39 -13.24 4.86
C CYS A 128 -6.63 -12.40 4.52
N LEU A 129 -7.61 -13.02 3.84
CA LEU A 129 -8.85 -12.34 3.45
C LEU A 129 -9.67 -11.86 4.63
N SER A 130 -9.64 -12.58 5.74
CA SER A 130 -10.34 -12.20 6.96
C SER A 130 -9.36 -12.35 8.10
N MET A 131 -9.19 -11.28 8.88
CA MET A 131 -8.36 -11.25 10.08
C MET A 131 -9.29 -10.98 11.26
N SER A 132 -9.22 -11.80 12.30
CA SER A 132 -10.10 -11.68 13.44
C SER A 132 -9.36 -11.78 14.76
N VAL A 133 -9.93 -11.12 15.76
CA VAL A 133 -9.55 -11.27 17.16
C VAL A 133 -10.76 -11.69 17.95
N THR A 134 -10.62 -12.82 18.63
CA THR A 134 -11.61 -13.34 19.58
C THR A 134 -11.10 -13.09 20.98
N VAL A 135 -11.78 -12.23 21.72
CA VAL A 135 -11.52 -11.97 23.14
C VAL A 135 -12.49 -12.81 23.97
N ASN A 136 -11.97 -13.59 24.91
CA ASN A 136 -12.76 -14.37 25.87
C ASN A 136 -12.12 -14.26 27.26
N GLY A 137 -12.71 -13.44 28.12
CA GLY A 137 -12.14 -13.03 29.39
C GLY A 137 -10.84 -12.26 29.18
N ALA A 138 -9.75 -12.74 29.77
CA ALA A 138 -8.42 -12.16 29.61
C ALA A 138 -7.64 -12.72 28.40
N ALA A 139 -8.17 -13.72 27.70
CA ALA A 139 -7.51 -14.34 26.56
C ALA A 139 -7.93 -13.65 25.25
N ALA A 140 -6.98 -13.45 24.34
CA ALA A 140 -7.21 -12.99 22.98
C ALA A 140 -6.57 -13.96 21.98
N THR A 141 -7.37 -14.47 21.04
CA THR A 141 -6.92 -15.36 19.97
C THR A 141 -6.96 -14.61 18.65
N TYR A 142 -5.85 -14.68 17.89
CA TYR A 142 -5.65 -13.96 16.63
C TYR A 142 -5.61 -14.95 15.47
N GLU A 143 -6.50 -14.77 14.50
CA GLU A 143 -6.60 -15.68 13.34
C GLU A 143 -6.65 -14.90 12.02
N PRO A 144 -6.06 -15.41 10.93
CA PRO A 144 -5.10 -16.52 10.86
C PRO A 144 -3.72 -16.07 11.39
N PRO A 145 -3.00 -16.88 12.19
CA PRO A 145 -1.75 -16.45 12.84
C PRO A 145 -0.67 -15.92 11.89
N ALA A 146 -0.64 -16.39 10.64
CA ALA A 146 0.30 -15.94 9.63
C ALA A 146 0.11 -14.46 9.21
N CYS A 147 -1.08 -13.90 9.42
CA CYS A 147 -1.45 -12.55 9.00
C CYS A 147 -1.11 -11.48 10.04
N TRP A 148 -0.76 -11.88 11.27
CA TRP A 148 -0.52 -11.02 12.43
C TRP A 148 0.96 -10.83 12.74
N LYS A 149 1.86 -11.43 11.95
CA LYS A 149 3.31 -11.27 12.11
C LYS A 149 3.71 -9.88 11.60
N ARG A 150 4.48 -9.17 12.42
CA ARG A 150 5.13 -7.89 12.07
C ARG A 150 6.45 -8.12 11.35
#